data_AF-A0A536LRC4-F1
#
_entry.id   AF-A0A536LRC4-F1
#
_cell.length_a   1.000
_cell.length_b   1.000
_cell.length_c   1.000
_cell.angle_alpha   90.00
_cell.angle_beta   90.00
_cell.angle_gamma   90.00
#
_symmetry.space_group_name_H-M   'P 1'
#
loop_
_entity.id
_entity.type
_entity.pdbx_description
1 polymer ?
#
loop_
_entity_poly.entity_id
_entity_poly.type
_entity_poly.pdbx_seq_one_letter_code
_entity_poly.pdbx_strand_id
1 'polypeptide(L)'
;MTAPDPLLAAGNATVRRTLAEMRQTVAEFPPDGLNWKPAGEDTNSVAVLATHSLHSTRSWLCTALGEALPDRDRDSEFRVAADDPAALLDLFDRMSSECTT
;
A
#
# COMPACT_ATOMS: atom_id res chain seq x y z
N MET A 1 -8.97 -26.16 -19.60
CA MET A 1 -8.29 -25.18 -18.74
C MET A 1 -7.75 -25.92 -17.53
N THR A 2 -6.44 -25.85 -17.29
CA THR A 2 -5.82 -26.39 -16.07
C THR A 2 -6.26 -25.52 -14.88
N ALA A 3 -6.48 -26.13 -13.72
CA ALA A 3 -6.76 -25.36 -12.50
C ALA A 3 -5.60 -24.39 -12.21
N PRO A 4 -5.88 -23.17 -11.69
CA PRO A 4 -4.83 -22.24 -11.32
C PRO A 4 -3.91 -22.85 -10.26
N ASP A 5 -2.63 -22.47 -10.30
CA ASP A 5 -1.67 -22.88 -9.28
C ASP A 5 -2.17 -22.45 -7.90
N PRO A 6 -2.33 -23.37 -6.94
CA PRO A 6 -2.93 -23.08 -5.64
C PRO A 6 -2.09 -22.13 -4.80
N LEU A 7 -0.76 -22.12 -4.94
CA LEU A 7 0.13 -21.22 -4.22
C LEU A 7 0.00 -19.80 -4.77
N LEU A 8 -0.02 -19.64 -6.10
CA LEU A 8 -0.25 -18.35 -6.74
C LEU A 8 -1.65 -17.81 -6.42
N ALA A 9 -2.66 -18.66 -6.42
CA ALA A 9 -4.03 -18.29 -6.05
C ALA A 9 -4.12 -17.80 -4.59
N ALA A 10 -3.50 -18.51 -3.66
CA ALA A 10 -3.46 -18.11 -2.24
C ALA A 10 -2.66 -16.81 -2.02
N GLY A 11 -1.55 -16.63 -2.73
CA GLY A 11 -0.76 -15.39 -2.71
C GLY A 11 -1.57 -14.19 -3.20
N ASN A 12 -2.22 -14.32 -4.36
CA ASN A 12 -3.07 -13.26 -4.92
C ASN A 12 -4.25 -12.91 -3.98
N ALA A 13 -4.91 -13.92 -3.40
CA ALA A 13 -5.99 -13.71 -2.43
C ALA A 13 -5.49 -12.97 -1.18
N THR A 14 -4.29 -13.28 -0.70
CA THR A 14 -3.67 -12.60 0.45
C THR A 14 -3.39 -11.13 0.14
N VAL A 15 -2.79 -10.83 -1.02
CA VAL A 15 -2.52 -9.46 -1.46
C VAL A 15 -3.82 -8.65 -1.56
N ARG A 16 -4.84 -9.19 -2.23
CA ARG A 16 -6.15 -8.51 -2.38
C ARG A 16 -6.79 -8.20 -1.02
N ARG A 17 -6.80 -9.18 -0.12
CA ARG A 17 -7.37 -9.02 1.23
C ARG A 17 -6.62 -7.96 2.02
N THR A 18 -5.29 -8.02 2.05
CA THR A 18 -4.47 -7.06 2.81
C THR A 18 -4.61 -5.63 2.27
N LEU A 19 -4.63 -5.46 0.93
CA LEU A 19 -4.87 -4.14 0.34
C LEU A 19 -6.27 -3.59 0.69
N ALA A 20 -7.30 -4.44 0.70
CA ALA A 20 -8.64 -4.04 1.10
C ALA A 20 -8.71 -3.66 2.59
N GLU A 21 -8.09 -4.45 3.48
CA GLU A 21 -8.02 -4.19 4.93
C GLU A 21 -7.29 -2.85 5.22
N MET A 22 -6.17 -2.59 4.54
CA MET A 22 -5.44 -1.34 4.66
C MET A 22 -6.25 -0.14 4.16
N ARG A 23 -6.90 -0.28 2.99
CA ARG A 23 -7.77 0.77 2.43
C ARG A 23 -8.93 1.10 3.38
N GLN A 24 -9.59 0.08 3.93
CA GLN A 24 -10.67 0.27 4.90
C GLN A 24 -10.17 0.98 6.16
N THR A 25 -9.01 0.57 6.67
CA THR A 25 -8.38 1.19 7.84
C THR A 25 -8.16 2.69 7.63
N VAL A 26 -7.69 3.09 6.44
CA VAL A 26 -7.50 4.51 6.10
C VAL A 26 -8.83 5.24 5.92
N ALA A 27 -9.84 4.60 5.30
CA ALA A 27 -11.17 5.19 5.10
C ALA A 27 -11.88 5.52 6.41
N GLU A 28 -11.66 4.71 7.45
CA GLU A 28 -12.25 4.87 8.77
C GLU A 28 -11.37 5.72 9.72
N PHE A 29 -10.18 6.13 9.28
CA PHE A 29 -9.23 6.85 10.12
C PHE A 29 -9.62 8.33 10.29
N PRO A 30 -9.54 8.90 11.51
CA PRO A 30 -9.78 10.33 11.71
C PRO A 30 -8.77 11.19 10.92
N PRO A 31 -9.21 12.24 10.20
CA PRO A 31 -8.31 13.11 9.43
C PRO A 31 -7.14 13.67 10.25
N ASP A 32 -7.42 14.17 11.46
CA ASP A 32 -6.40 14.74 12.36
C ASP A 32 -5.32 13.73 12.80
N GLY A 33 -5.60 12.44 12.65
CA GLY A 33 -4.68 11.36 13.00
C GLY A 33 -3.73 10.95 11.86
N LEU A 34 -3.99 11.35 10.61
CA LEU A 34 -3.24 10.84 9.45
C LEU A 34 -1.74 11.14 9.51
N ASN A 35 -1.40 12.32 10.02
CA ASN A 35 -0.03 12.80 10.17
C ASN A 35 0.48 12.72 11.61
N TRP A 36 -0.38 12.31 12.55
CA TRP A 36 -0.02 12.19 13.95
C TRP A 36 0.99 11.06 14.18
N LYS A 37 1.96 11.31 15.05
CA LYS A 37 3.01 10.39 15.44
C LYS A 37 2.90 10.05 16.94
N PRO A 38 2.01 9.12 17.32
CA PRO A 38 1.70 8.86 18.73
C PRO A 38 2.89 8.34 19.54
N ALA A 39 3.88 7.73 18.88
CA ALA A 39 5.08 7.17 19.51
C ALA A 39 6.32 8.10 19.42
N GLY A 40 6.12 9.37 19.06
CA GLY A 40 7.18 10.40 18.99
C GLY A 40 7.60 10.75 17.56
N GLU A 41 8.35 11.85 17.43
CA GLU A 41 8.71 12.44 16.12
C GLU A 41 9.51 11.52 15.20
N ASP A 42 10.28 10.59 15.77
CA ASP A 42 11.09 9.61 15.03
C ASP A 42 10.26 8.42 14.50
N THR A 43 8.93 8.45 14.66
CA THR A 43 8.02 7.42 14.16
C THR A 43 7.29 7.86 12.89
N ASN A 44 6.83 6.88 12.11
CA ASN A 44 6.08 7.14 10.90
C ASN A 44 4.61 7.39 11.22
N SER A 45 4.02 8.36 10.52
CA SER A 45 2.57 8.58 10.54
C SER A 45 1.84 7.53 9.71
N VAL A 46 0.50 7.49 9.82
CA VAL A 46 -0.34 6.62 8.98
C VAL A 46 -0.17 6.95 7.50
N ALA A 47 -0.07 8.24 7.15
CA ALA A 47 0.17 8.67 5.77
C ALA A 47 1.48 8.09 5.19
N VAL A 48 2.56 8.10 5.97
CA VAL A 48 3.84 7.49 5.58
C VAL A 48 3.71 5.97 5.49
N LEU A 49 3.12 5.32 6.48
CA LEU A 49 3.00 3.85 6.51
C LEU A 49 2.15 3.33 5.34
N ALA A 50 1.03 3.98 5.04
CA ALA A 50 0.17 3.62 3.91
C ALA A 50 0.91 3.75 2.59
N THR A 51 1.54 4.91 2.35
CA THR A 51 2.30 5.18 1.12
C THR A 51 3.45 4.19 0.96
N HIS A 52 4.29 4.05 1.99
CA HIS A 52 5.46 3.18 1.94
C HIS A 52 5.08 1.71 1.71
N SER A 53 4.01 1.25 2.36
CA SER A 53 3.53 -0.12 2.23
C SER A 53 3.05 -0.41 0.80
N LEU A 54 2.30 0.50 0.18
CA LEU A 54 1.82 0.34 -1.19
C LEU A 54 2.96 0.28 -2.21
N HIS A 55 3.89 1.24 -2.15
CA HIS A 55 5.08 1.27 -3.02
C HIS A 55 5.96 0.03 -2.84
N SER A 56 6.09 -0.45 -1.60
CA SER A 56 6.84 -1.67 -1.31
C SER A 56 6.12 -2.92 -1.80
N THR A 57 4.79 -3.04 -1.65
CA THR A 57 4.00 -4.16 -2.19
C THR A 57 4.20 -4.29 -3.70
N ARG A 58 4.08 -3.18 -4.44
CA ARG A 58 4.32 -3.17 -5.89
C ARG A 58 5.72 -3.67 -6.25
N SER A 59 6.75 -3.16 -5.55
CA SER A 59 8.15 -3.57 -5.78
C SER A 59 8.38 -5.06 -5.50
N TRP A 60 7.78 -5.60 -4.43
CA TRP A 60 7.88 -7.01 -4.08
C TRP A 60 7.15 -7.92 -5.07
N LEU A 61 5.99 -7.50 -5.58
CA LEU A 61 5.29 -8.24 -6.63
C LEU A 61 6.08 -8.28 -7.93
N CYS A 62 6.66 -7.15 -8.36
CA CYS A 62 7.55 -7.15 -9.52
C CYS A 62 8.73 -8.12 -9.33
N THR A 63 9.34 -8.12 -8.14
CA THR A 63 10.45 -9.04 -7.81
C THR A 63 10.00 -10.50 -7.87
N ALA A 64 8.84 -10.83 -7.29
CA ALA A 64 8.31 -12.19 -7.27
C ALA A 64 7.94 -12.71 -8.67
N LEU A 65 7.49 -11.83 -9.56
CA LEU A 65 7.12 -12.15 -10.93
C LEU A 65 8.30 -12.09 -11.92
N GLY A 66 9.48 -11.65 -11.47
CA GLY A 66 10.64 -11.44 -12.36
C GLY A 66 10.48 -10.25 -13.31
N GLU A 67 9.60 -9.30 -12.97
CA GLU A 67 9.35 -8.08 -13.73
C GLU A 67 10.37 -6.99 -13.39
N ALA A 68 10.47 -6.00 -14.29
CA ALA A 68 11.29 -4.82 -14.03
C ALA A 68 10.79 -4.07 -12.77
N LEU A 69 11.73 -3.63 -11.93
CA LEU A 69 11.38 -2.81 -10.78
C LEU A 69 10.81 -1.46 -11.23
N PRO A 70 9.78 -0.95 -10.54
CA PRO A 70 9.22 0.34 -10.87
C PRO A 70 10.19 1.48 -10.55
N ASP A 71 10.07 2.58 -11.30
CA ASP A 71 10.67 3.85 -10.87
C ASP A 71 10.08 4.29 -9.54
N ARG A 72 10.95 4.67 -8.59
CA ARG A 72 10.61 4.83 -7.18
C ARG A 72 11.55 5.82 -6.49
N ASP A 73 11.02 6.99 -6.12
CA ASP A 73 11.65 7.88 -5.14
C ASP A 73 11.26 7.42 -3.72
N ARG A 74 12.06 6.51 -3.17
CA ARG A 74 11.81 5.94 -1.85
C ARG A 74 11.87 6.99 -0.75
N ASP A 75 12.76 7.98 -0.84
CA ASP A 75 12.95 8.97 0.21
C ASP A 75 11.78 9.97 0.27
N SER A 76 11.05 10.15 -0.83
CA SER A 76 9.79 10.90 -0.82
C SER A 76 8.70 10.24 0.03
N GLU A 77 8.65 8.90 0.11
CA GLU A 77 7.61 8.15 0.84
C GLU A 77 7.62 8.46 2.34
N PHE A 78 8.79 8.75 2.91
CA PHE A 78 8.98 9.06 4.33
C PHE A 78 8.73 10.54 4.67
N ARG A 79 8.37 11.36 3.68
CA ARG A 79 8.05 12.78 3.83
C ARG A 79 6.59 13.11 3.51
N VAL A 80 5.78 12.10 3.20
CA VAL A 80 4.36 12.28 2.86
C VAL A 80 3.57 12.75 4.06
N ALA A 81 2.71 13.74 3.81
CA ALA A 81 1.62 14.15 4.67
C ALA A 81 0.32 14.14 3.86
N ALA A 82 -0.81 13.89 4.53
CA ALA A 82 -2.13 13.91 3.91
C ALA A 82 -3.11 14.75 4.75
N ASP A 83 -3.77 15.70 4.12
CA ASP A 83 -4.77 16.56 4.78
C ASP A 83 -6.16 15.91 4.84
N ASP A 84 -6.42 14.95 3.95
CA ASP A 84 -7.70 14.24 3.79
C ASP A 84 -7.43 12.76 3.48
N PRO A 85 -8.14 11.81 4.13
CA PRO A 85 -8.07 10.39 3.77
C PRO A 85 -8.27 10.12 2.27
N ALA A 86 -9.06 10.94 1.57
CA ALA A 86 -9.33 10.78 0.14
C ALA A 86 -8.06 10.67 -0.72
N ALA A 87 -7.03 11.47 -0.42
CA ALA A 87 -5.77 11.43 -1.16
C ALA A 87 -5.04 10.07 -1.02
N LEU A 88 -5.11 9.46 0.17
CA LEU A 88 -4.55 8.14 0.40
C LEU A 88 -5.43 7.05 -0.23
N LEU A 89 -6.76 7.19 -0.20
CA LEU A 89 -7.68 6.25 -0.83
C LEU A 89 -7.50 6.21 -2.36
N ASP A 90 -7.31 7.35 -3.00
CA ASP A 90 -6.98 7.43 -4.42
C ASP A 90 -5.66 6.71 -4.75
N LEU A 91 -4.67 6.83 -3.86
CA LEU A 91 -3.41 6.08 -3.98
C LEU A 91 -3.64 4.57 -3.84
N PHE A 92 -4.44 4.13 -2.87
CA PHE A 92 -4.82 2.72 -2.70
C PHE A 92 -5.50 2.18 -3.95
N ASP A 93 -6.49 2.89 -4.48
CA ASP A 93 -7.29 2.43 -5.62
C ASP A 93 -6.41 2.30 -6.88
N ARG A 94 -5.57 3.31 -7.15
CA ARG A 94 -4.61 3.24 -8.26
C ARG A 94 -3.64 2.08 -8.11
N MET A 95 -2.92 1.99 -6.98
CA MET A 95 -1.87 0.99 -6.82
C MET A 95 -2.40 -0.43 -6.66
N SER A 96 -3.56 -0.60 -6.04
CA SER A 96 -4.21 -1.91 -5.94
C SER A 96 -4.64 -2.44 -7.30
N SER A 97 -5.09 -1.56 -8.20
CA SER A 97 -5.42 -1.96 -9.57
C SER A 97 -4.19 -2.49 -10.31
N GLU A 98 -3.04 -1.83 -10.17
CA GLU A 98 -1.76 -2.26 -10.77
C GLU A 98 -1.25 -3.59 -10.20
N CYS A 99 -1.52 -3.86 -8.92
CA CYS A 99 -1.03 -5.06 -8.22
C CYS A 99 -1.95 -6.28 -8.34
N THR A 100 -3.17 -6.11 -8.88
CA THR A 100 -4.19 -7.17 -8.88
C THR A 100 -4.79 -7.46 -10.25
N THR A 101 -4.34 -6.77 -11.31
CA THR A 101 -4.45 -7.23 -12.71
C THR A 101 -3.67 -8.51 -12.93
#